data_AF-A0A8C3XQB0-F1
#
_entry.id   AF-A0A8C3XQB0-F1
#
_cell.length_a   1.000
_cell.length_b   1.000
_cell.length_c   1.000
_cell.angle_alpha   90.00
_cell.angle_beta   90.00
_cell.angle_gamma   90.00
#
_symmetry.space_group_name_H-M   'P 1'
#
loop_
_entity.id
_entity.type
_entity.pdbx_description
1 polymer ?
#
loop_
_entity_poly.entity_id
_entity_poly.type
_entity_poly.pdbx_seq_one_letter_code
_entity_poly.pdbx_strand_id
1 'polypeptide(L)'
;MPSRARYSLHVSTAETGLAPTVSSPEPVCGAGIPAARERGGAAPVTAGGSCLWLALEEDMNYSHFITAVSAARKASPIRLLTELMQKSPPSLISLAGGAPNPNTFPFKMATITTGDGTAVEIGEDLMKRALQYSASAGIPELLSWLKDLQKSLHNPPTAKYSPDQGQMEICVTTGSQEGLSKVRLKAEYIVASVKC
;
A
#
# COMPACT_ATOMS: atom_id res chain seq x y z
N MET A 1 -17.96 31.58 41.05
CA MET A 1 -18.69 30.94 39.94
C MET A 1 -17.75 30.80 38.74
N PRO A 2 -17.64 29.63 38.08
CA PRO A 2 -17.22 28.37 38.67
C PRO A 2 -15.87 27.83 38.13
N SER A 3 -15.42 26.78 38.82
CA SER A 3 -14.15 26.05 38.78
C SER A 3 -13.61 25.58 37.43
N ARG A 4 -12.28 25.66 37.29
CA ARG A 4 -11.47 24.81 36.39
C ARG A 4 -11.65 23.33 36.77
N ALA A 5 -12.33 22.56 35.93
CA ALA A 5 -12.31 21.10 36.02
C ALA A 5 -10.97 20.59 35.46
N ARG A 6 -10.12 20.02 36.33
CA ARG A 6 -9.03 19.15 35.89
C ARG A 6 -9.61 17.76 35.71
N TYR A 7 -9.69 17.28 34.47
CA TYR A 7 -9.99 15.87 34.22
C TYR A 7 -8.68 15.09 34.32
N SER A 8 -8.53 14.33 35.41
CA SER A 8 -7.46 13.36 35.59
C SER A 8 -7.94 12.03 35.00
N LEU A 9 -7.37 11.60 33.88
CA LEU A 9 -7.61 10.29 33.32
C LEU A 9 -6.86 9.25 34.17
N HIS A 10 -7.57 8.60 35.08
CA HIS A 10 -7.12 7.39 35.74
C HIS A 10 -7.21 6.23 34.73
N VAL A 11 -6.06 5.79 34.19
CA VAL A 11 -5.96 4.51 33.49
C VAL A 11 -5.81 3.42 34.56
N SER A 12 -6.87 2.66 34.78
CA SER A 12 -6.85 1.48 35.64
C SER A 12 -6.16 0.35 34.88
N THR A 13 -4.91 0.05 35.23
CA THR A 13 -4.23 -1.18 34.79
C THR A 13 -4.80 -2.35 35.58
N ALA A 14 -5.61 -3.18 34.92
CA ALA A 14 -5.94 -4.50 35.43
C ALA A 14 -4.74 -5.42 35.16
N GLU A 15 -3.97 -5.71 36.19
CA GLU A 15 -2.99 -6.79 36.20
C GLU A 15 -3.73 -8.14 36.19
N THR A 16 -3.72 -8.82 35.04
CA THR A 16 -3.89 -10.28 35.01
C THR A 16 -2.51 -10.88 34.85
N GLY A 17 -1.93 -11.26 35.99
CA GLY A 17 -0.65 -11.96 36.08
C GLY A 17 -0.74 -13.34 35.44
N LEU A 18 0.08 -13.56 34.42
CA LEU A 18 0.57 -14.89 34.07
C LEU A 18 2.02 -14.74 33.60
N ALA A 19 2.94 -15.06 34.49
CA ALA A 19 4.37 -15.04 34.23
C ALA A 19 4.75 -16.14 33.23
N PRO A 20 5.48 -15.85 32.14
CA PRO A 20 6.13 -16.89 31.35
C PRO A 20 7.46 -17.27 32.01
N THR A 21 7.56 -18.53 32.41
CA THR A 21 8.81 -19.18 32.83
C THR A 21 9.82 -19.15 31.68
N VAL A 22 10.94 -18.46 31.89
CA VAL A 22 12.13 -18.53 31.03
C VAL A 22 12.77 -19.91 31.21
N SER A 23 12.78 -20.72 30.16
CA SER A 23 13.70 -21.84 30.01
C SER A 23 14.76 -21.45 28.98
N SER A 24 15.95 -21.10 29.46
CA SER A 24 17.14 -20.89 28.64
C SER A 24 17.59 -22.21 27.99
N PRO A 25 18.00 -22.20 26.72
CA PRO A 25 19.01 -23.13 26.22
C PRO A 25 20.38 -22.43 26.17
N GLU A 26 21.38 -23.13 26.71
CA GLU A 26 22.81 -22.80 26.68
C GLU A 26 23.39 -22.68 25.25
N PRO A 27 24.56 -22.03 25.07
CA PRO A 27 25.06 -21.64 23.76
C PRO A 27 25.70 -22.84 23.05
N VAL A 28 25.22 -23.16 21.85
CA VAL A 28 25.95 -24.06 20.95
C VAL A 28 26.94 -23.22 20.14
N CYS A 29 28.20 -23.25 20.57
CA CYS A 29 29.34 -22.88 19.75
C CYS A 29 29.40 -23.73 18.48
N GLY A 30 29.62 -23.09 17.33
CA GLY A 30 30.27 -23.72 16.18
C GLY A 30 29.38 -23.96 14.96
N ALA A 31 29.23 -22.94 14.13
CA ALA A 31 29.21 -23.11 12.67
C ALA A 31 29.65 -21.77 12.05
N GLY A 32 30.78 -21.81 11.36
CA GLY A 32 31.46 -20.63 10.84
C GLY A 32 30.58 -19.81 9.89
N ILE A 33 30.68 -18.49 10.04
CA ILE A 33 30.27 -17.52 9.02
C ILE A 33 31.09 -17.84 7.75
N PRO A 34 30.49 -18.18 6.60
CA PRO A 34 31.25 -18.17 5.36
C PRO A 34 31.59 -16.71 5.05
N ALA A 35 32.89 -16.44 5.07
CA ALA A 35 33.50 -15.18 4.72
C ALA A 35 32.98 -14.66 3.36
N ALA A 36 32.94 -13.33 3.25
CA ALA A 36 32.62 -12.61 2.04
C ALA A 36 33.30 -13.25 0.82
N ARG A 37 32.49 -13.70 -0.14
CA ARG A 37 32.97 -14.17 -1.44
C ARG A 37 33.64 -12.98 -2.13
N GLU A 38 34.96 -13.00 -2.18
CA GLU A 38 35.75 -12.09 -3.00
C GLU A 38 35.22 -12.13 -4.44
N ARG A 39 34.86 -10.96 -4.96
CA ARG A 39 34.58 -10.78 -6.38
C ARG A 39 35.90 -10.96 -7.12
N GLY A 40 36.03 -12.12 -7.77
CA GLY A 40 37.16 -12.43 -8.64
C GLY A 40 37.41 -11.31 -9.64
N GLY A 41 38.68 -10.92 -9.76
CA GLY A 41 39.15 -9.93 -10.72
C GLY A 41 38.86 -10.39 -12.14
N ALA A 42 38.19 -9.53 -12.91
CA ALA A 42 38.18 -9.61 -14.36
C ALA A 42 39.41 -8.86 -14.89
N ALA A 43 40.32 -9.59 -15.50
CA ALA A 43 41.43 -9.02 -16.27
C ALA A 43 40.89 -8.26 -17.50
N PRO A 44 41.59 -7.22 -17.99
CA PRO A 44 41.13 -6.47 -19.15
C PRO A 44 41.44 -7.27 -20.43
N VAL A 45 40.40 -7.69 -21.15
CA VAL A 45 40.52 -8.13 -22.55
C VAL A 45 40.18 -6.95 -23.45
N THR A 46 41.21 -6.33 -24.02
CA THR A 46 41.08 -5.35 -25.09
C THR A 46 40.91 -6.07 -26.43
N ALA A 47 39.74 -5.98 -27.06
CA ALA A 47 39.60 -6.15 -28.51
C ALA A 47 38.25 -5.61 -29.00
N GLY A 48 38.30 -4.68 -29.96
CA GLY A 48 37.27 -4.51 -30.98
C GLY A 48 36.07 -3.64 -30.60
N GLY A 49 36.00 -2.45 -31.20
CA GLY A 49 34.89 -1.52 -31.05
C GLY A 49 33.52 -2.10 -31.42
N SER A 50 32.63 -2.12 -30.45
CA SER A 50 31.41 -1.33 -30.50
C SER A 50 31.13 -0.90 -29.06
N CYS A 51 30.87 0.39 -28.83
CA CYS A 51 30.40 0.83 -27.52
C CYS A 51 28.97 0.33 -27.39
N LEU A 52 28.83 -0.94 -27.01
CA LEU A 52 27.57 -1.47 -26.51
C LEU A 52 27.36 -0.74 -25.20
N TRP A 53 26.55 0.30 -25.23
CA TRP A 53 25.94 0.86 -24.04
C TRP A 53 25.14 -0.26 -23.40
N LEU A 54 25.80 -1.08 -22.58
CA LEU A 54 25.14 -1.82 -21.53
C LEU A 54 24.57 -0.75 -20.61
N ALA A 55 23.38 -0.26 -20.95
CA ALA A 55 22.50 0.36 -20.00
C ALA A 55 22.40 -0.67 -18.87
N LEU A 56 23.14 -0.41 -17.79
CA LEU A 56 22.82 -1.03 -16.52
C LEU A 56 21.42 -0.52 -16.24
N GLU A 57 20.44 -1.35 -16.54
CA GLU A 57 19.07 -1.16 -16.15
C GLU A 57 19.11 -1.22 -14.63
N GLU A 58 19.33 -0.07 -13.99
CA GLU A 58 19.25 0.07 -12.54
C GLU A 58 17.77 -0.04 -12.18
N ASP A 59 17.32 -1.30 -12.12
CA ASP A 59 16.02 -1.65 -11.59
C ASP A 59 15.93 -1.14 -10.15
N MET A 60 14.90 -0.34 -9.88
CA MET A 60 14.67 0.30 -8.59
C MET A 60 14.22 -0.74 -7.56
N ASN A 61 15.19 -1.46 -6.98
CA ASN A 61 14.91 -2.53 -6.02
C ASN A 61 14.91 -2.04 -4.57
N TYR A 62 13.72 -1.90 -3.99
CA TYR A 62 13.52 -1.50 -2.59
C TYR A 62 13.36 -2.66 -1.60
N SER A 63 13.58 -3.92 -2.03
CA SER A 63 13.30 -5.11 -1.22
C SER A 63 14.06 -5.12 0.12
N HIS A 64 15.26 -4.53 0.15
CA HIS A 64 16.07 -4.41 1.36
C HIS A 64 15.42 -3.55 2.46
N PHE A 65 14.54 -2.62 2.09
CA PHE A 65 13.87 -1.75 3.07
C PHE A 65 12.58 -2.38 3.64
N ILE A 66 12.12 -3.50 3.08
CA ILE A 66 10.86 -4.14 3.47
C ILE A 66 11.07 -5.04 4.69
N THR A 67 10.22 -4.87 5.71
CA THR A 67 10.28 -5.70 6.91
C THR A 67 9.90 -7.16 6.63
N ALA A 68 10.44 -8.10 7.40
CA ALA A 68 10.10 -9.53 7.28
C ALA A 68 8.58 -9.79 7.40
N VAL A 69 7.90 -9.05 8.29
CA VAL A 69 6.44 -9.16 8.48
C VAL A 69 5.69 -8.70 7.23
N SER A 70 6.11 -7.60 6.61
CA SER A 70 5.50 -7.12 5.37
C SER A 70 5.78 -8.04 4.20
N ALA A 71 7.01 -8.54 4.08
CA ALA A 71 7.42 -9.47 3.02
C ALA A 71 6.65 -10.80 3.07
N ALA A 72 6.24 -11.24 4.27
CA ALA A 72 5.46 -12.46 4.44
C ALA A 72 3.97 -12.33 4.04
N ARG A 73 3.46 -11.12 3.79
CA ARG A 73 2.04 -10.91 3.44
C ARG A 73 1.73 -11.49 2.06
N LYS A 74 0.65 -12.26 1.98
CA LYS A 74 0.13 -12.81 0.72
C LYS A 74 -1.21 -12.16 0.37
N ALA A 75 -1.50 -12.02 -0.91
CA ALA A 75 -2.79 -11.56 -1.37
C ALA A 75 -3.90 -12.52 -0.90
N SER A 76 -5.02 -11.96 -0.44
CA SER A 76 -6.19 -12.78 -0.08
C SER A 76 -6.81 -13.38 -1.35
N PRO A 77 -7.03 -14.71 -1.42
CA PRO A 77 -7.64 -15.35 -2.58
C PRO A 77 -9.01 -14.76 -2.95
N ILE A 78 -9.82 -14.41 -1.96
CA ILE A 78 -11.15 -13.79 -2.17
C ILE A 78 -11.02 -12.39 -2.77
N ARG A 79 -9.96 -11.64 -2.41
CA ARG A 79 -9.70 -10.31 -2.97
C ARG A 79 -9.25 -10.39 -4.42
N LEU A 80 -8.39 -11.37 -4.75
CA LEU A 80 -8.02 -11.65 -6.13
C LEU A 80 -9.25 -12.05 -6.97
N LEU A 81 -10.14 -12.88 -6.41
CA LEU A 81 -11.40 -13.24 -7.07
C LEU A 81 -12.28 -12.00 -7.32
N THR A 82 -12.35 -11.06 -6.38
CA THR A 82 -13.10 -9.81 -6.55
C THR A 82 -12.58 -9.01 -7.75
N GLU A 83 -11.26 -8.90 -7.90
CA GLU A 83 -10.65 -8.20 -9.03
C GLU A 83 -10.94 -8.90 -10.37
N LEU A 84 -10.90 -10.23 -10.38
CA LEU A 84 -11.27 -11.03 -11.56
C LEU A 84 -12.73 -10.84 -11.93
N MET A 85 -13.64 -10.85 -10.94
CA MET A 85 -15.07 -10.63 -11.16
C MET A 85 -15.35 -9.23 -11.73
N GLN A 86 -14.64 -8.20 -11.27
CA GLN A 86 -14.77 -6.84 -11.81
C GLN A 86 -14.30 -6.70 -13.26
N LYS A 87 -13.36 -7.54 -13.69
CA LYS A 87 -12.85 -7.59 -15.07
C LYS A 87 -13.60 -8.59 -15.95
N SER A 88 -14.48 -9.40 -15.37
CA SER A 88 -15.22 -10.45 -16.06
C SER A 88 -16.39 -9.88 -16.87
N PRO A 89 -16.81 -10.56 -17.96
CA PRO A 89 -17.97 -10.12 -18.72
C PRO A 89 -19.26 -10.21 -17.88
N PRO A 90 -20.28 -9.37 -18.14
CA PRO A 90 -21.54 -9.38 -17.40
C PRO A 90 -22.33 -10.69 -17.46
N SER A 91 -22.02 -11.56 -18.43
CA SER A 91 -22.61 -12.90 -18.55
C SER A 91 -22.11 -13.88 -17.49
N LEU A 92 -21.00 -13.57 -16.80
CA LEU A 92 -20.45 -14.41 -15.75
C LEU A 92 -21.26 -14.26 -14.46
N ILE A 93 -21.94 -15.32 -14.05
CA ILE A 93 -22.64 -15.39 -12.77
C ILE A 93 -21.66 -15.91 -11.71
N SER A 94 -21.34 -15.08 -10.71
CA SER A 94 -20.52 -15.51 -9.58
C SER A 94 -21.38 -15.96 -8.41
N LEU A 95 -21.22 -17.22 -8.01
CA LEU A 95 -21.80 -17.78 -6.77
C LEU A 95 -20.81 -17.77 -5.60
N ALA A 96 -19.58 -17.31 -5.84
CA ALA A 96 -18.49 -17.31 -4.87
C ALA A 96 -18.34 -15.97 -4.14
N GLY A 97 -19.07 -14.94 -4.57
CA GLY A 97 -18.98 -13.59 -4.00
C GLY A 97 -19.92 -13.38 -2.81
N GLY A 98 -19.35 -13.05 -1.64
CA GLY A 98 -20.11 -12.57 -0.48
C GLY A 98 -20.56 -11.10 -0.60
N ALA A 99 -20.85 -10.65 -1.82
CA ALA A 99 -21.22 -9.26 -2.09
C ALA A 99 -22.75 -9.07 -1.94
N PRO A 100 -23.21 -8.13 -1.11
CA PRO A 100 -24.64 -7.86 -0.94
C PRO A 100 -25.28 -7.34 -2.22
N ASN A 101 -26.58 -7.57 -2.40
CA ASN A 101 -27.34 -7.10 -3.56
C ASN A 101 -27.43 -5.56 -3.57
N PRO A 102 -26.92 -4.87 -4.62
CA PRO A 102 -26.94 -3.41 -4.67
C PRO A 102 -28.33 -2.76 -4.60
N ASN A 103 -29.39 -3.47 -4.98
CA ASN A 103 -30.77 -2.96 -4.91
C ASN A 103 -31.30 -2.87 -3.46
N THR A 104 -30.58 -3.43 -2.49
CA THR A 104 -30.93 -3.37 -1.07
C THR A 104 -30.31 -2.18 -0.35
N PHE A 105 -29.41 -1.43 -1.01
CA PHE A 105 -28.77 -0.27 -0.41
C PHE A 105 -29.78 0.87 -0.20
N PRO A 106 -29.78 1.52 0.98
CA PRO A 106 -30.82 2.51 1.34
C PRO A 106 -30.62 3.89 0.69
N PHE A 107 -29.54 4.10 -0.05
CA PHE A 107 -29.27 5.36 -0.75
C PHE A 107 -29.30 5.14 -2.26
N LYS A 108 -30.14 5.91 -2.96
CA LYS A 108 -30.32 5.78 -4.42
C LYS A 108 -29.50 6.80 -5.19
N MET A 109 -29.53 8.06 -4.79
CA MET A 109 -28.79 9.14 -5.44
C MET A 109 -28.45 10.21 -4.42
N ALA A 110 -27.49 11.06 -4.76
CA ALA A 110 -27.14 12.22 -3.96
C ALA A 110 -26.77 13.39 -4.85
N THR A 111 -27.13 14.60 -4.43
CA THR A 111 -26.68 15.85 -5.06
C THR A 111 -25.97 16.66 -4.00
N ILE A 112 -24.73 17.04 -4.29
CA ILE A 112 -23.87 17.81 -3.39
C ILE A 112 -23.64 19.17 -4.03
N THR A 113 -24.04 20.24 -3.35
CA THR A 113 -23.81 21.61 -3.82
C THR A 113 -22.54 22.16 -3.19
N THR A 114 -21.60 22.58 -4.03
CA THR A 114 -20.35 23.24 -3.61
C THR A 114 -20.63 24.70 -3.21
N GLY A 115 -19.74 25.32 -2.44
CA GLY A 115 -19.86 26.72 -2.02
C GLY A 115 -20.06 27.72 -3.17
N ASP A 116 -19.55 27.40 -4.36
CA ASP A 116 -19.69 28.20 -5.58
C ASP A 116 -21.03 27.97 -6.32
N GLY A 117 -21.98 27.23 -5.71
CA GLY A 117 -23.29 26.93 -6.28
C GLY A 117 -23.31 25.80 -7.32
N THR A 118 -22.15 25.23 -7.66
CA THR A 118 -22.06 24.07 -8.58
C THR A 118 -22.65 22.82 -7.93
N ALA A 119 -23.55 22.13 -8.62
CA ALA A 119 -24.12 20.86 -8.17
C ALA A 119 -23.35 19.67 -8.74
N VAL A 120 -22.94 18.75 -7.86
CA VAL A 120 -22.34 17.46 -8.21
C VAL A 120 -23.38 16.37 -7.98
N GLU A 121 -23.77 15.68 -9.05
CA GLU A 121 -24.78 14.64 -9.01
C GLU A 121 -24.15 13.24 -8.99
N ILE A 122 -24.60 12.41 -8.06
CA ILE A 122 -24.26 10.99 -7.94
C ILE A 122 -25.53 10.20 -8.28
N GLY A 123 -25.59 9.70 -9.52
CA GLY A 123 -26.69 8.88 -10.01
C GLY A 123 -26.74 7.46 -9.42
N GLU A 124 -27.80 6.72 -9.75
CA GLU A 124 -28.09 5.43 -9.11
C GLU A 124 -27.04 4.36 -9.32
N ASP A 125 -26.55 4.19 -10.56
CA ASP A 125 -25.53 3.18 -10.86
C ASP A 125 -24.20 3.51 -10.18
N LEU A 126 -23.84 4.79 -10.13
CA LEU A 126 -22.64 5.24 -9.44
C LEU A 126 -22.77 5.07 -7.93
N MET A 127 -23.94 5.35 -7.36
CA MET A 127 -24.23 5.14 -5.94
C MET A 127 -24.13 3.65 -5.57
N LYS A 128 -24.74 2.76 -6.37
CA LYS A 128 -24.65 1.30 -6.19
C LYS A 128 -23.20 0.82 -6.18
N ARG A 129 -22.38 1.35 -7.10
CA ARG A 129 -20.96 1.00 -7.18
C ARG A 129 -20.14 1.58 -6.03
N ALA A 130 -20.42 2.81 -5.60
CA ALA A 130 -19.72 3.48 -4.52
C ALA A 130 -19.95 2.80 -3.16
N LEU A 131 -21.14 2.27 -2.94
CA LEU A 131 -21.50 1.56 -1.69
C LEU A 131 -21.06 0.10 -1.67
N GLN A 132 -20.69 -0.48 -2.82
CA GLN A 132 -20.26 -1.87 -2.92
C GLN A 132 -18.77 -2.05 -2.63
N TYR A 133 -18.39 -3.24 -2.15
CA TYR A 133 -16.99 -3.65 -2.07
C TYR A 133 -16.28 -3.51 -3.43
N SER A 134 -15.09 -2.91 -3.40
CA SER A 134 -14.28 -2.65 -4.59
C SER A 134 -12.86 -3.23 -4.47
N ALA A 135 -12.05 -3.06 -5.52
CA ALA A 135 -10.63 -3.41 -5.47
C ALA A 135 -9.92 -2.63 -4.36
N SER A 136 -8.88 -3.21 -3.76
CA SER A 136 -8.20 -2.57 -2.61
C SER A 136 -7.52 -1.26 -2.98
N ALA A 137 -7.17 -1.10 -4.26
CA ALA A 137 -6.58 0.13 -4.79
C ALA A 137 -7.59 1.29 -4.81
N GLY A 138 -8.88 1.00 -4.97
CA GLY A 138 -9.96 1.98 -5.12
C GLY A 138 -10.66 1.89 -6.48
N ILE A 139 -11.53 2.86 -6.73
CA ILE A 139 -12.32 2.97 -7.97
C ILE A 139 -11.39 3.46 -9.10
N PRO A 140 -11.35 2.80 -10.28
CA PRO A 140 -10.40 3.13 -11.36
C PRO A 140 -10.45 4.58 -11.84
N GLU A 141 -11.64 5.17 -11.93
CA GLU A 141 -11.84 6.55 -12.38
C GLU A 141 -11.18 7.55 -11.42
N LEU A 142 -11.32 7.32 -10.11
CA LEU A 142 -10.66 8.14 -9.09
C LEU A 142 -9.14 7.97 -9.16
N LEU A 143 -8.66 6.74 -9.34
CA LEU A 143 -7.23 6.46 -9.44
C LEU A 143 -6.60 7.14 -10.66
N SER A 144 -7.28 7.10 -11.81
CA SER A 144 -6.82 7.80 -13.02
C SER A 144 -6.73 9.30 -12.77
N TRP A 145 -7.79 9.89 -12.21
CA TRP A 145 -7.82 11.32 -11.92
C TRP A 145 -6.72 11.74 -10.94
N LEU A 146 -6.48 10.96 -9.88
CA LEU A 146 -5.40 11.22 -8.93
C LEU A 146 -4.01 11.11 -9.58
N LYS A 147 -3.82 10.13 -10.49
CA LYS A 147 -2.56 9.97 -11.23
C LYS A 147 -2.29 11.18 -12.11
N ASP A 148 -3.32 11.70 -12.78
CA ASP A 148 -3.21 12.86 -13.64
C ASP A 148 -2.99 14.15 -12.84
N LEU A 149 -3.63 14.29 -11.68
CA LEU A 149 -3.35 15.37 -10.74
C LEU A 149 -1.89 15.34 -10.26
N GLN A 150 -1.37 14.16 -9.89
CA GLN A 150 0.01 14.03 -9.45
C GLN A 150 0.99 14.39 -10.58
N LYS A 151 0.69 14.00 -11.82
CA LYS A 151 1.50 14.36 -13.00
C LYS A 151 1.46 15.86 -13.30
N SER A 152 0.30 16.50 -13.21
CA SER A 152 0.15 17.92 -13.53
C SER A 152 0.87 18.82 -12.52
N LEU A 153 0.83 18.47 -11.23
CA LEU A 153 1.44 19.26 -10.16
C LEU A 153 2.93 18.96 -9.97
N HIS A 154 3.32 17.68 -10.04
CA HIS A 154 4.67 17.25 -9.63
C HIS A 154 5.51 16.69 -10.78
N ASN A 155 4.88 16.26 -11.88
CA ASN A 155 5.52 15.64 -13.05
C ASN A 155 6.68 14.69 -12.68
N PRO A 156 6.43 13.66 -11.85
CA PRO A 156 7.51 12.83 -11.34
C PRO A 156 8.18 12.04 -12.49
N PRO A 157 9.52 11.90 -12.52
CA PRO A 157 10.23 11.20 -13.59
C PRO A 157 9.74 9.75 -13.80
N THR A 158 9.38 9.08 -12.69
CA THR A 158 8.89 7.69 -12.67
C THR A 158 7.47 7.53 -13.24
N ALA A 159 6.74 8.62 -13.54
CA ALA A 159 5.41 8.51 -14.15
C ALA A 159 5.42 7.92 -15.57
N LYS A 160 6.56 7.99 -16.27
CA LYS A 160 6.72 7.51 -17.64
C LYS A 160 7.36 6.12 -17.73
N TYR A 161 7.80 5.57 -16.60
CA TYR A 161 8.47 4.27 -16.58
C TYR A 161 7.46 3.15 -16.85
N SER A 162 7.94 2.00 -17.30
CA SER A 162 7.16 0.78 -17.35
C SER A 162 6.92 0.24 -15.93
N PRO A 163 5.89 -0.59 -15.68
CA PRO A 163 5.65 -1.18 -14.36
C PRO A 163 6.85 -1.96 -13.81
N ASP A 164 7.58 -2.65 -14.69
CA ASP A 164 8.83 -3.37 -14.42
C ASP A 164 10.00 -2.45 -14.04
N GLN A 165 9.98 -1.19 -14.47
CA GLN A 165 11.01 -0.19 -14.15
C GLN A 165 10.63 0.70 -12.94
N GLY A 166 9.61 0.34 -12.17
CA GLY A 166 9.19 1.11 -10.99
C GLY A 166 8.33 2.33 -11.33
N GLN A 167 7.36 2.16 -12.23
CA GLN A 167 6.34 3.18 -12.53
C GLN A 167 5.68 3.73 -11.26
N MET A 168 5.43 5.04 -11.25
CA MET A 168 4.68 5.69 -10.18
C MET A 168 3.27 5.12 -10.06
N GLU A 169 2.92 4.70 -8.84
CA GLU A 169 1.61 4.18 -8.49
C GLU A 169 0.94 4.99 -7.38
N ILE A 170 -0.40 4.92 -7.32
CA ILE A 170 -1.21 5.61 -6.31
C ILE A 170 -2.01 4.61 -5.50
N CYS A 171 -2.04 4.82 -4.19
CA CYS A 171 -2.86 4.07 -3.25
C CYS A 171 -3.70 5.04 -2.43
N VAL A 172 -5.02 4.84 -2.43
CA VAL A 172 -5.94 5.62 -1.60
C VAL A 172 -5.84 5.16 -0.14
N THR A 173 -5.76 6.11 0.77
CA THR A 173 -5.76 5.88 2.23
C THR A 173 -6.88 6.68 2.87
N THR A 174 -7.24 6.35 4.11
CA THR A 174 -8.26 7.09 4.87
C THR A 174 -7.68 8.33 5.58
N GLY A 175 -6.50 8.78 5.17
CA GLY A 175 -5.81 9.94 5.71
C GLY A 175 -4.31 9.72 5.85
N SER A 176 -3.56 10.82 6.00
CA SER A 176 -2.10 10.80 6.09
C SER A 176 -1.57 9.97 7.26
N GLN A 177 -2.25 10.01 8.42
CA GLN A 177 -1.86 9.24 9.60
C GLN A 177 -1.99 7.74 9.38
N GLU A 178 -3.06 7.32 8.70
CA GLU A 178 -3.28 5.92 8.35
C GLU A 178 -2.20 5.42 7.37
N GLY A 179 -1.89 6.23 6.35
CA GLY A 179 -0.79 5.98 5.43
C GLY A 179 0.55 5.82 6.15
N LEU A 180 0.89 6.75 7.05
CA LEU A 180 2.13 6.70 7.83
C LEU A 180 2.20 5.44 8.71
N SER A 181 1.07 5.07 9.35
CA SER A 181 1.01 3.86 10.18
C SER A 181 1.30 2.59 9.38
N LYS A 182 0.80 2.51 8.14
CA LYS A 182 1.06 1.40 7.21
C LYS A 182 2.50 1.38 6.72
N VAL A 183 3.10 2.55 6.42
CA VAL A 183 4.49 2.65 5.98
C VAL A 183 5.44 2.17 7.08
N ARG A 184 5.20 2.54 8.34
CA ARG A 184 5.98 2.04 9.49
C ARG A 184 5.98 0.52 9.59
N LEU A 185 4.88 -0.14 9.23
CA LEU A 185 4.80 -1.60 9.23
C LEU A 185 5.49 -2.23 8.00
N LYS A 186 5.60 -1.48 6.90
CA LYS A 186 6.22 -1.94 5.64
C LYS A 186 7.71 -1.73 5.60
N ALA A 187 8.20 -0.56 6.01
CA ALA A 187 9.57 -0.12 5.83
C ALA A 187 10.32 -0.04 7.17
N GLU A 188 11.51 -0.61 7.22
CA GLU A 188 12.31 -0.68 8.45
C GLU A 188 13.02 0.66 8.76
N TYR A 189 13.31 1.48 7.74
CA TYR A 189 14.12 2.70 7.88
C TYR A 189 13.66 3.86 6.96
N ILE A 190 12.36 4.19 6.95
CA ILE A 190 11.87 5.39 6.23
C ILE A 190 10.96 6.20 7.16
N VAL A 191 11.54 6.80 8.19
CA VAL A 191 10.93 7.95 8.88
C VAL A 191 11.97 9.07 8.91
N ALA A 192 12.20 9.69 7.75
CA ALA A 192 12.77 11.03 7.73
C ALA A 192 11.61 11.99 8.05
N SER A 193 11.51 12.38 9.31
CA SER A 193 10.59 13.41 9.75
C SER A 193 11.01 14.73 9.09
N VAL A 194 10.33 15.15 8.03
CA VAL A 194 10.39 16.55 7.59
C VAL A 194 9.57 17.34 8.61
N LYS A 195 10.29 17.93 9.56
CA LYS A 195 9.76 18.87 10.53
C LYS A 195 9.54 20.18 9.76
N CYS A 196 8.30 20.56 9.51
CA CYS A 196 7.96 21.97 9.32
C CYS A 196 8.17 22.71 10.64
#